data_AF-A0A229T3D7-F1
#
_entry.id   AF-A0A229T3D7-F1
#
_cell.length_a   1.000
_cell.length_b   1.000
_cell.length_c   1.000
_cell.angle_alpha   90.00
_cell.angle_beta   90.00
_cell.angle_gamma   90.00
#
_symmetry.space_group_name_H-M   'P 1'
#
loop_
_entity.id
_entity.type
_entity.pdbx_description
1 polymer ?
#
loop_
_entity_poly.entity_id
_entity_poly.type
_entity_poly.pdbx_seq_one_letter_code
_entity_poly.pdbx_strand_id
1 'polypeptide(L)'
;MVVLTAVTTQAAEARPARPGDDEAIDYHEWTGGRFHEGGFAGVSLTRDGLRITHPIGTVEHTEPELGTTRTYEYGQWTSPSYRQGFGATQLVASWNARTPSKTWLQVEAQGRTSAGAETAWYVMGRWASGDADILRTSVDGQDDANATVDVDTLEMKTGVTLKSYKLRISLYREAGSGATPSVTLLGAMTSVVPDRFEVQPTKPGRATGIELKVPAYAQNLHKGQFPQYGGGGEAWCSPTSTEMVAEYWGKKPSAEEMSWIPAGYVDPQVAFAARYTYDHAYDGTGNWPFNTAYAASRGLRGHITRLHSLNELENYIARGIPVITSQSFLASELDGAGYGTSGHIMVVVGFTKDGDVIANDPATSSDDRVRNVYKRDQFEKIWQRTKRYRADGSVAGGPGGIAYIITPA
;
A
#
# COMPACT_ATOMS: atom_id res chain seq x y z
N MET A 1 -39.90 62.63 12.09
CA MET A 1 -38.68 62.70 11.26
C MET A 1 -37.83 61.49 11.61
N VAL A 2 -38.02 60.38 10.89
CA VAL A 2 -37.40 59.08 11.20
C VAL A 2 -36.11 58.99 10.37
N VAL A 3 -34.97 58.92 11.05
CA VAL A 3 -33.65 58.80 10.44
C VAL A 3 -33.41 57.31 10.16
N LEU A 4 -33.44 56.90 8.89
CA LEU A 4 -32.99 55.57 8.46
C LEU A 4 -31.47 55.50 8.56
N THR A 5 -30.96 54.62 9.42
CA THR A 5 -29.53 54.29 9.48
C THR A 5 -29.26 53.17 8.46
N ALA A 6 -28.55 53.49 7.39
CA ALA A 6 -28.08 52.51 6.42
C ALA A 6 -26.92 51.70 7.03
N VAL A 7 -27.13 50.39 7.22
CA VAL A 7 -26.06 49.46 7.58
C VAL A 7 -25.37 49.03 6.29
N THR A 8 -24.19 49.57 6.03
CA THR A 8 -23.30 49.08 4.98
C THR A 8 -22.59 47.82 5.47
N THR A 9 -22.99 46.67 4.96
CA THR A 9 -22.25 45.42 5.11
C THR A 9 -20.97 45.52 4.28
N GLN A 10 -19.85 45.75 4.96
CA GLN A 10 -18.53 45.68 4.35
C GLN A 10 -18.27 44.20 4.00
N ALA A 11 -18.28 43.88 2.70
CA ALA A 11 -17.88 42.57 2.22
C ALA A 11 -16.42 42.35 2.63
N ALA A 12 -16.17 41.30 3.42
CA ALA A 12 -14.82 40.87 3.71
C ALA A 12 -14.17 40.45 2.39
N GLU A 13 -13.12 41.17 1.99
CA GLU A 13 -12.28 40.78 0.86
C GLU A 13 -11.76 39.37 1.09
N ALA A 14 -12.07 38.46 0.17
CA ALA A 14 -11.57 37.11 0.19
C ALA A 14 -10.04 37.15 0.16
N ARG A 15 -9.40 36.62 1.21
CA ARG A 15 -7.96 36.35 1.19
C ARG A 15 -7.65 35.41 0.02
N PRO A 16 -6.56 35.63 -0.72
CA PRO A 16 -6.10 34.65 -1.69
C PRO A 16 -5.82 33.32 -0.96
N ALA A 17 -6.41 32.23 -1.48
CA ALA A 17 -6.18 30.89 -0.97
C ALA A 17 -4.68 30.57 -0.99
N ARG A 18 -4.19 29.92 0.06
CA ARG A 18 -2.81 29.42 0.08
C ARG A 18 -2.72 28.23 -0.88
N PRO A 19 -1.61 28.06 -1.61
CA PRO A 19 -1.37 26.81 -2.34
C PRO A 19 -1.17 25.70 -1.30
N GLY A 20 -2.23 24.95 -1.03
CA GLY A 20 -2.31 23.98 0.06
C GLY A 20 -3.73 23.49 0.40
N ASP A 21 -4.79 24.14 -0.09
CA ASP A 21 -6.19 23.79 0.24
C ASP A 21 -6.85 22.74 -0.68
N ASP A 22 -6.15 22.22 -1.70
CA ASP A 22 -6.74 21.33 -2.72
C ASP A 22 -6.40 19.83 -2.55
N GLU A 23 -5.43 19.48 -1.69
CA GLU A 23 -5.14 18.07 -1.37
C GLU A 23 -5.75 17.65 -0.03
N ALA A 24 -6.25 16.41 0.03
CA ALA A 24 -6.67 15.80 1.29
C ALA A 24 -6.38 14.31 1.26
N ILE A 25 -5.89 13.80 2.38
CA ILE A 25 -5.54 12.39 2.59
C ILE A 25 -6.14 12.00 3.93
N ASP A 26 -6.76 10.82 3.98
CA ASP A 26 -7.24 10.22 5.22
C ASP A 26 -6.99 8.71 5.19
N TYR A 27 -6.52 8.17 6.30
CA TYR A 27 -6.41 6.73 6.51
C TYR A 27 -7.30 6.33 7.68
N HIS A 28 -8.19 5.37 7.43
CA HIS A 28 -9.09 4.83 8.45
C HIS A 28 -9.03 3.32 8.50
N GLU A 29 -9.16 2.78 9.71
CA GLU A 29 -9.04 1.35 9.98
C GLU A 29 -10.01 0.88 11.07
N TRP A 30 -10.41 -0.38 10.92
CA TRP A 30 -11.09 -1.17 11.93
C TRP A 30 -10.11 -2.23 12.46
N THR A 31 -9.87 -2.18 13.77
CA THR A 31 -8.99 -3.10 14.49
C THR A 31 -9.54 -3.33 15.90
N GLY A 32 -9.23 -4.49 16.50
CA GLY A 32 -9.69 -4.87 17.83
C GLY A 32 -11.20 -4.69 17.99
N GLY A 33 -11.63 -4.01 19.06
CA GLY A 33 -13.04 -3.78 19.35
C GLY A 33 -13.80 -2.98 18.28
N ARG A 34 -13.12 -2.22 17.41
CA ARG A 34 -13.78 -1.44 16.35
C ARG A 34 -14.45 -2.32 15.29
N PHE A 35 -14.08 -3.60 15.18
CA PHE A 35 -14.82 -4.53 14.33
C PHE A 35 -16.29 -4.67 14.75
N HIS A 36 -16.65 -4.38 16.00
CA HIS A 36 -18.05 -4.38 16.45
C HIS A 36 -18.92 -3.28 15.81
N GLU A 37 -18.31 -2.27 15.18
CA GLU A 37 -19.04 -1.25 14.42
C GLU A 37 -19.61 -1.79 13.10
N GLY A 38 -19.11 -2.93 12.62
CA GLY A 38 -19.53 -3.55 11.35
C GLY A 38 -20.53 -4.70 11.51
N GLY A 39 -21.04 -5.16 10.37
CA GLY A 39 -21.94 -6.32 10.27
C GLY A 39 -21.16 -7.64 10.20
N PHE A 40 -21.57 -8.61 11.00
CA PHE A 40 -21.01 -9.96 11.03
C PHE A 40 -21.95 -10.95 10.35
N ALA A 41 -21.43 -11.74 9.41
CA ALA A 41 -22.16 -12.84 8.78
C ALA A 41 -21.26 -14.10 8.77
N GLY A 42 -21.49 -15.01 9.71
CA GLY A 42 -20.68 -16.24 9.85
C GLY A 42 -19.25 -16.07 10.35
N VAL A 43 -18.88 -14.84 10.70
CA VAL A 43 -17.61 -14.51 11.36
C VAL A 43 -17.86 -13.91 12.72
N SER A 44 -16.86 -13.94 13.59
CA SER A 44 -16.91 -13.24 14.88
C SER A 44 -15.51 -12.77 15.28
N LEU A 45 -15.46 -11.72 16.10
CA LEU A 45 -14.21 -11.27 16.68
C LEU A 45 -13.77 -12.23 17.79
N THR A 46 -12.54 -12.72 17.69
CA THR A 46 -11.89 -13.57 18.70
C THR A 46 -10.63 -12.89 19.22
N ARG A 47 -9.94 -13.50 20.19
CA ARG A 47 -8.62 -13.03 20.65
C ARG A 47 -7.59 -12.91 19.52
N ASP A 48 -7.75 -13.71 18.47
CA ASP A 48 -6.82 -13.81 17.34
C ASP A 48 -7.27 -12.95 16.13
N GLY A 49 -8.36 -12.17 16.27
CA GLY A 49 -8.96 -11.36 15.21
C GLY A 49 -10.32 -11.90 14.71
N LEU A 50 -10.84 -11.31 13.63
CA LEU A 50 -12.02 -11.82 12.92
C LEU A 50 -11.73 -13.21 12.35
N ARG A 51 -12.60 -14.18 12.66
CA ARG A 51 -12.49 -15.58 12.20
C ARG A 51 -13.85 -16.12 11.79
N ILE A 52 -13.87 -17.14 10.95
CA ILE A 52 -15.09 -17.89 10.62
C ILE A 52 -15.52 -18.68 11.87
N THR A 53 -16.76 -18.48 12.32
CA THR A 53 -17.35 -19.27 13.42
C THR A 53 -18.34 -20.29 12.89
N HIS A 54 -19.21 -19.90 11.95
CA HIS A 54 -20.11 -20.79 11.22
C HIS A 54 -20.22 -20.28 9.78
N PRO A 55 -20.06 -21.12 8.76
CA PRO A 55 -20.13 -20.64 7.38
C PRO A 55 -21.54 -20.17 7.02
N ILE A 56 -21.64 -19.10 6.22
CA ILE A 56 -22.93 -18.63 5.67
C ILE A 56 -23.24 -19.24 4.29
N GLY A 57 -22.29 -19.97 3.72
CA GLY A 57 -22.44 -20.67 2.47
C GLY A 57 -21.13 -21.29 2.00
N THR A 58 -21.17 -21.84 0.80
CA THR A 58 -20.01 -22.42 0.10
C THR A 58 -19.85 -21.81 -1.28
N VAL A 59 -18.61 -21.78 -1.77
CA VAL A 59 -18.27 -21.40 -3.14
C VAL A 59 -17.28 -22.41 -3.72
N GLU A 60 -17.43 -22.78 -4.98
CA GLU A 60 -16.39 -23.50 -5.71
C GLU A 60 -15.39 -22.49 -6.28
N HIS A 61 -14.10 -22.73 -6.06
CA HIS A 61 -13.03 -21.90 -6.58
C HIS A 61 -12.04 -22.78 -7.35
N THR A 62 -11.76 -22.36 -8.57
CA THR A 62 -10.83 -23.04 -9.48
C THR A 62 -9.58 -22.18 -9.63
N GLU A 63 -8.42 -22.81 -9.46
CA GLU A 63 -7.08 -22.28 -9.69
C GLU A 63 -6.51 -22.99 -10.93
N PRO A 64 -6.65 -22.42 -12.14
CA PRO A 64 -6.25 -23.10 -13.37
C PRO A 64 -4.76 -23.44 -13.40
N GLU A 65 -3.90 -22.53 -12.96
CA GLU A 65 -2.44 -22.71 -12.91
C GLU A 65 -2.02 -23.78 -11.89
N LEU A 66 -2.78 -23.95 -10.80
CA LEU A 66 -2.56 -25.02 -9.82
C LEU A 66 -3.23 -26.34 -10.23
N GLY A 67 -4.13 -26.31 -11.22
CA GLY A 67 -4.92 -27.48 -11.63
C GLY A 67 -5.90 -27.96 -10.55
N THR A 68 -6.38 -27.08 -9.67
CA THR A 68 -7.25 -27.47 -8.56
C THR A 68 -8.60 -26.78 -8.61
N THR A 69 -9.67 -27.52 -8.31
CA THR A 69 -10.98 -26.98 -7.96
C THR A 69 -11.31 -27.46 -6.55
N ARG A 70 -11.61 -26.52 -5.65
CA ARG A 70 -11.94 -26.82 -4.25
C ARG A 70 -13.21 -26.07 -3.84
N THR A 71 -13.99 -26.67 -2.95
CA THR A 71 -15.13 -26.01 -2.32
C THR A 71 -14.66 -25.32 -1.05
N TYR A 72 -14.99 -24.05 -0.90
CA TYR A 72 -14.67 -23.23 0.26
C TYR A 72 -15.96 -22.82 0.99
N GLU A 73 -15.98 -23.08 2.28
CA GLU A 73 -16.89 -22.45 3.23
C GLU A 73 -16.47 -20.99 3.47
N TYR A 74 -17.43 -20.07 3.58
CA TYR A 74 -17.10 -18.67 3.79
C TYR A 74 -17.95 -17.97 4.85
N GLY A 75 -17.39 -16.88 5.38
CA GLY A 75 -18.06 -15.90 6.22
C GLY A 75 -17.59 -14.49 5.84
N GLN A 76 -18.36 -13.47 6.20
CA GLN A 76 -18.13 -12.09 5.78
C GLN A 76 -18.25 -11.11 6.94
N TRP A 77 -17.37 -10.11 6.94
CA TRP A 77 -17.53 -8.90 7.75
C TRP A 77 -17.64 -7.69 6.82
N THR A 78 -18.56 -6.77 7.10
CA THR A 78 -18.75 -5.55 6.33
C THR A 78 -18.71 -4.33 7.24
N SER A 79 -17.89 -3.34 6.89
CA SER A 79 -17.74 -2.11 7.66
C SER A 79 -19.02 -1.27 7.65
N PRO A 80 -19.22 -0.38 8.64
CA PRO A 80 -20.14 0.73 8.47
C PRO A 80 -19.67 1.62 7.31
N SER A 81 -20.54 2.52 6.84
CA SER A 81 -20.11 3.54 5.88
C SER A 81 -19.21 4.56 6.57
N TYR A 82 -18.00 4.75 6.06
CA TYR A 82 -17.05 5.73 6.55
C TYR A 82 -17.04 6.99 5.67
N ARG A 83 -17.00 8.17 6.29
CA ARG A 83 -16.96 9.48 5.64
C ARG A 83 -15.64 10.17 5.95
N GLN A 84 -14.73 10.22 4.98
CA GLN A 84 -13.42 10.87 5.09
C GLN A 84 -13.47 12.41 5.13
N GLY A 85 -14.63 13.03 4.85
CA GLY A 85 -14.82 14.48 4.96
C GLY A 85 -14.52 15.30 3.69
N PHE A 86 -14.04 14.68 2.63
CA PHE A 86 -13.77 15.31 1.32
C PHE A 86 -14.17 14.39 0.16
N GLY A 87 -14.22 14.93 -1.06
CA GLY A 87 -14.47 14.14 -2.27
C GLY A 87 -13.19 13.45 -2.75
N ALA A 88 -12.98 12.19 -2.36
CA ALA A 88 -11.78 11.43 -2.73
C ALA A 88 -11.82 11.00 -4.19
N THR A 89 -10.66 10.94 -4.84
CA THR A 89 -10.50 10.45 -6.21
C THR A 89 -9.80 9.09 -6.26
N GLN A 90 -9.16 8.66 -5.18
CA GLN A 90 -8.53 7.35 -5.07
C GLN A 90 -8.79 6.70 -3.70
N LEU A 91 -8.81 5.37 -3.68
CA LEU A 91 -8.84 4.55 -2.47
C LEU A 91 -7.90 3.35 -2.61
N VAL A 92 -7.09 3.07 -1.59
CA VAL A 92 -6.28 1.85 -1.47
C VAL A 92 -6.63 1.13 -0.18
N ALA A 93 -7.09 -0.12 -0.29
CA ALA A 93 -7.41 -0.93 0.88
C ALA A 93 -6.16 -1.59 1.48
N SER A 94 -6.14 -1.83 2.78
CA SER A 94 -5.07 -2.54 3.49
C SER A 94 -5.66 -3.51 4.52
N TRP A 95 -5.01 -4.65 4.70
CA TRP A 95 -5.44 -5.68 5.64
C TRP A 95 -4.24 -6.35 6.33
N ASN A 96 -4.41 -6.71 7.60
CA ASN A 96 -3.47 -7.55 8.33
C ASN A 96 -4.13 -8.88 8.65
N ALA A 97 -3.62 -9.94 8.03
CA ALA A 97 -4.22 -11.26 8.13
C ALA A 97 -3.18 -12.37 8.26
N ARG A 98 -3.64 -13.49 8.82
CA ARG A 98 -2.97 -14.79 8.72
C ARG A 98 -3.93 -15.76 8.05
N THR A 99 -3.46 -16.45 7.02
CA THR A 99 -4.22 -17.49 6.34
C THR A 99 -3.43 -18.80 6.41
N PRO A 100 -3.67 -19.64 7.43
CA PRO A 100 -3.10 -20.99 7.45
C PRO A 100 -3.48 -21.76 6.18
N SER A 101 -2.78 -22.86 5.89
CA SER A 101 -3.13 -23.73 4.76
C SER A 101 -4.63 -24.06 4.73
N LYS A 102 -5.19 -24.16 3.52
CA LYS A 102 -6.62 -24.33 3.21
C LYS A 102 -7.47 -23.10 3.46
N THR A 103 -6.87 -21.92 3.57
CA THR A 103 -7.61 -20.67 3.83
C THR A 103 -7.09 -19.53 2.99
N TRP A 104 -7.99 -18.59 2.68
CA TRP A 104 -7.67 -17.37 1.95
C TRP A 104 -8.73 -16.30 2.25
N LEU A 105 -8.58 -15.10 1.72
CA LEU A 105 -9.51 -13.99 1.89
C LEU A 105 -9.71 -13.18 0.60
N GLN A 106 -10.83 -12.48 0.52
CA GLN A 106 -11.10 -11.45 -0.49
C GLN A 106 -11.45 -10.14 0.20
N VAL A 107 -10.82 -9.04 -0.24
CA VAL A 107 -11.15 -7.68 0.20
C VAL A 107 -11.89 -6.96 -0.91
N GLU A 108 -12.95 -6.25 -0.56
CA GLU A 108 -13.78 -5.50 -1.50
C GLU A 108 -14.08 -4.10 -0.97
N ALA A 109 -14.21 -3.13 -1.87
CA ALA A 109 -14.62 -1.76 -1.58
C ALA A 109 -15.87 -1.38 -2.37
N GLN A 110 -16.77 -0.63 -1.75
CA GLN A 110 -17.91 0.01 -2.41
C GLN A 110 -17.99 1.46 -1.97
N GLY A 111 -18.32 2.33 -2.91
CA GLY A 111 -18.42 3.76 -2.71
C GLY A 111 -19.82 4.33 -2.82
N ARG A 112 -20.01 5.51 -2.22
CA ARG A 112 -21.07 6.45 -2.59
C ARG A 112 -20.44 7.72 -3.13
N THR A 113 -20.77 8.09 -4.36
CA THR A 113 -20.24 9.28 -5.00
C THR A 113 -20.82 10.56 -4.39
N SER A 114 -20.16 11.70 -4.63
CA SER A 114 -20.66 13.02 -4.22
C SER A 114 -21.99 13.38 -4.89
N ALA A 115 -22.26 12.85 -6.08
CA ALA A 115 -23.55 12.96 -6.78
C ALA A 115 -24.63 12.02 -6.19
N GLY A 116 -24.28 11.16 -5.24
CA GLY A 116 -25.20 10.27 -4.53
C GLY A 116 -25.40 8.90 -5.15
N ALA A 117 -24.72 8.57 -6.25
CA ALA A 117 -24.73 7.22 -6.82
C ALA A 117 -23.96 6.24 -5.93
N GLU A 118 -24.40 4.98 -5.88
CA GLU A 118 -23.61 3.89 -5.32
C GLU A 118 -22.83 3.21 -6.43
N THR A 119 -21.56 2.90 -6.17
CA THR A 119 -20.72 2.17 -7.13
C THR A 119 -20.99 0.66 -7.04
N ALA A 120 -20.44 -0.10 -7.98
CA ALA A 120 -20.24 -1.53 -7.78
C ALA A 120 -19.39 -1.83 -6.53
N TRP A 121 -19.41 -3.10 -6.10
CA TRP A 121 -18.37 -3.64 -5.23
C TRP A 121 -17.17 -4.03 -6.11
N TYR A 122 -16.00 -3.48 -5.79
CA TYR A 122 -14.76 -3.80 -6.47
C TYR A 122 -13.91 -4.68 -5.58
N VAL A 123 -13.34 -5.74 -6.14
CA VAL A 123 -12.36 -6.61 -5.49
C VAL A 123 -11.02 -5.89 -5.45
N MET A 124 -10.53 -5.58 -4.26
CA MET A 124 -9.23 -4.95 -4.02
C MET A 124 -8.10 -5.97 -3.89
N GLY A 125 -8.43 -7.26 -3.78
CA GLY A 125 -7.45 -8.34 -3.80
C GLY A 125 -8.02 -9.66 -3.29
N ARG A 126 -7.56 -10.76 -3.89
CA ARG A 126 -7.69 -12.13 -3.35
C ARG A 126 -6.34 -12.55 -2.79
N TRP A 127 -6.30 -12.87 -1.51
CA TRP A 127 -5.04 -12.99 -0.78
C TRP A 127 -4.95 -14.23 0.09
N ALA A 128 -3.79 -14.87 0.07
CA ALA A 128 -3.33 -15.90 1.00
C ALA A 128 -1.84 -15.69 1.29
N SER A 129 -1.39 -16.07 2.47
CA SER A 129 0.00 -15.99 2.89
C SER A 129 0.89 -16.84 1.96
N GLY A 130 0.49 -18.07 1.67
CA GLY A 130 1.14 -18.94 0.67
C GLY A 130 0.45 -18.93 -0.69
N ASP A 131 0.94 -19.77 -1.59
CA ASP A 131 0.50 -19.91 -3.00
C ASP A 131 -0.05 -21.32 -3.33
N ALA A 132 -0.36 -22.14 -2.32
CA ALA A 132 -0.85 -23.52 -2.49
C ALA A 132 -2.39 -23.67 -2.45
N ASP A 133 -3.08 -22.65 -1.94
CA ASP A 133 -4.55 -22.64 -1.78
C ASP A 133 -5.25 -21.82 -2.85
N ILE A 134 -4.69 -20.64 -3.09
CA ILE A 134 -4.98 -19.76 -4.22
C ILE A 134 -3.68 -19.15 -4.71
N LEU A 135 -3.65 -18.72 -5.96
CA LEU A 135 -2.64 -17.80 -6.44
C LEU A 135 -3.12 -16.38 -6.13
N ARG A 136 -2.38 -15.70 -5.24
CA ARG A 136 -2.71 -14.31 -4.84
C ARG A 136 -2.81 -13.42 -6.07
N THR A 137 -3.84 -12.60 -6.13
CA THR A 137 -4.13 -11.89 -7.37
C THR A 137 -4.99 -10.64 -7.16
N SER A 138 -4.68 -9.58 -7.90
CA SER A 138 -5.62 -8.51 -8.23
C SER A 138 -6.72 -9.04 -9.17
N VAL A 139 -7.73 -8.22 -9.48
CA VAL A 139 -8.77 -8.59 -10.45
C VAL A 139 -8.84 -7.54 -11.54
N ASP A 140 -8.52 -7.96 -12.76
CA ASP A 140 -8.46 -7.08 -13.94
C ASP A 140 -9.84 -6.68 -14.45
N GLY A 141 -9.87 -5.56 -15.19
CA GLY A 141 -11.03 -5.15 -15.98
C GLY A 141 -12.24 -4.66 -15.17
N GLN A 142 -12.06 -4.38 -13.88
CA GLN A 142 -13.11 -3.83 -13.03
C GLN A 142 -13.35 -2.36 -13.35
N ASP A 143 -14.42 -2.07 -14.09
CA ASP A 143 -14.77 -0.72 -14.57
C ASP A 143 -16.30 -0.52 -14.51
N ASP A 144 -16.75 0.63 -14.03
CA ASP A 144 -18.12 1.11 -14.19
C ASP A 144 -18.16 2.63 -14.51
N ALA A 145 -19.36 3.21 -14.53
CA ALA A 145 -19.55 4.63 -14.83
C ALA A 145 -18.88 5.59 -13.81
N ASN A 146 -18.50 5.10 -12.63
CA ASN A 146 -17.99 5.90 -11.51
C ASN A 146 -16.50 5.71 -11.26
N ALA A 147 -15.98 4.49 -11.40
CA ALA A 147 -14.59 4.17 -11.06
C ALA A 147 -14.05 2.93 -11.80
N THR A 148 -12.73 2.80 -11.76
CA THR A 148 -11.97 1.63 -12.23
C THR A 148 -11.00 1.17 -11.14
N VAL A 149 -10.64 -0.11 -11.11
CA VAL A 149 -9.50 -0.57 -10.29
C VAL A 149 -8.27 -0.70 -11.18
N ASP A 150 -7.20 -0.02 -10.79
CA ASP A 150 -5.86 -0.22 -11.33
C ASP A 150 -5.02 -0.97 -10.29
N VAL A 151 -4.92 -2.29 -10.46
CA VAL A 151 -4.23 -3.26 -9.58
C VAL A 151 -4.75 -3.24 -8.13
N ASP A 152 -4.29 -2.28 -7.33
CA ASP A 152 -4.60 -2.12 -5.91
C ASP A 152 -5.29 -0.79 -5.57
N THR A 153 -5.46 0.09 -6.56
CA THR A 153 -6.01 1.43 -6.40
C THR A 153 -7.37 1.53 -7.10
N LEU A 154 -8.41 1.84 -6.33
CA LEU A 154 -9.70 2.23 -6.88
C LEU A 154 -9.63 3.70 -7.30
N GLU A 155 -9.68 3.97 -8.61
CA GLU A 155 -9.61 5.30 -9.21
C GLU A 155 -10.98 5.77 -9.68
N MET A 156 -11.43 6.92 -9.17
CA MET A 156 -12.67 7.54 -9.63
C MET A 156 -12.48 8.12 -11.04
N LYS A 157 -13.50 7.99 -11.89
CA LYS A 157 -13.51 8.58 -13.23
C LYS A 157 -13.47 10.11 -13.14
N THR A 158 -12.98 10.77 -14.20
CA THR A 158 -12.91 12.23 -14.28
C THR A 158 -14.23 12.90 -13.91
N GLY A 159 -14.19 13.83 -12.96
CA GLY A 159 -15.36 14.56 -12.47
C GLY A 159 -16.20 13.80 -11.44
N VAL A 160 -15.89 12.54 -11.16
CA VAL A 160 -16.51 11.74 -10.10
C VAL A 160 -15.63 11.81 -8.85
N THR A 161 -16.26 12.02 -7.70
CA THR A 161 -15.58 11.94 -6.41
C THR A 161 -16.35 11.03 -5.47
N LEU A 162 -15.62 10.34 -4.61
CA LEU A 162 -16.12 9.44 -3.59
C LEU A 162 -16.39 10.24 -2.31
N LYS A 163 -17.61 10.18 -1.77
CA LYS A 163 -18.02 10.89 -0.54
C LYS A 163 -17.94 10.02 0.72
N SER A 164 -18.03 8.71 0.54
CA SER A 164 -17.93 7.72 1.59
C SER A 164 -17.70 6.35 0.98
N TYR A 165 -17.15 5.41 1.75
CA TYR A 165 -16.96 4.04 1.33
C TYR A 165 -17.41 3.03 2.40
N LYS A 166 -17.50 1.77 1.99
CA LYS A 166 -17.57 0.58 2.85
C LYS A 166 -16.50 -0.40 2.39
N LEU A 167 -15.95 -1.16 3.32
CA LEU A 167 -15.12 -2.32 3.04
C LEU A 167 -15.87 -3.59 3.42
N ARG A 168 -15.66 -4.65 2.63
CA ARG A 168 -16.10 -6.00 2.95
C ARG A 168 -14.90 -6.92 2.88
N ILE A 169 -14.80 -7.82 3.85
CA ILE A 169 -13.83 -8.90 3.83
C ILE A 169 -14.56 -10.23 3.90
N SER A 170 -14.30 -11.08 2.92
CA SER A 170 -14.77 -12.46 2.86
C SER A 170 -13.63 -13.37 3.27
N LEU A 171 -13.89 -14.24 4.25
CA LEU A 171 -12.95 -15.23 4.76
C LEU A 171 -13.35 -16.59 4.23
N TYR A 172 -12.38 -17.36 3.71
CA TYR A 172 -12.62 -18.67 3.12
C TYR A 172 -11.79 -19.73 3.83
N ARG A 173 -12.40 -20.89 4.05
CA ARG A 173 -11.71 -22.13 4.45
C ARG A 173 -12.22 -23.29 3.61
N GLU A 174 -11.36 -24.21 3.22
CA GLU A 174 -11.77 -25.41 2.47
C GLU A 174 -12.85 -26.17 3.25
N ALA A 175 -13.90 -26.62 2.56
CA ALA A 175 -15.03 -27.30 3.18
C ALA A 175 -14.58 -28.53 3.99
N GLY A 176 -15.11 -28.68 5.20
CA GLY A 176 -14.69 -29.74 6.13
C GLY A 176 -13.34 -29.53 6.84
N SER A 177 -12.62 -28.44 6.56
CA SER A 177 -11.40 -28.08 7.30
C SER A 177 -11.74 -27.39 8.63
N GLY A 178 -10.98 -27.71 9.68
CA GLY A 178 -11.01 -26.97 10.95
C GLY A 178 -10.20 -25.66 10.94
N ALA A 179 -9.45 -25.39 9.86
CA ALA A 179 -8.68 -24.16 9.73
C ALA A 179 -9.59 -22.95 9.56
N THR A 180 -9.16 -21.78 10.02
CA THR A 180 -9.82 -20.50 9.68
C THR A 180 -8.77 -19.42 9.54
N PRO A 181 -8.90 -18.53 8.54
CA PRO A 181 -8.07 -17.34 8.48
C PRO A 181 -8.41 -16.42 9.66
N SER A 182 -7.51 -15.50 9.96
CA SER A 182 -7.72 -14.48 10.98
C SER A 182 -7.32 -13.09 10.48
N VAL A 183 -8.16 -12.09 10.75
CA VAL A 183 -7.90 -10.70 10.36
C VAL A 183 -7.88 -9.80 11.59
N THR A 184 -6.82 -8.98 11.70
CA THR A 184 -6.59 -8.09 12.86
C THR A 184 -6.74 -6.61 12.49
N LEU A 185 -6.68 -6.28 11.20
CA LEU A 185 -6.86 -4.94 10.65
C LEU A 185 -7.55 -5.05 9.30
N LEU A 186 -8.58 -4.24 9.07
CA LEU A 186 -9.05 -3.87 7.73
C LEU A 186 -9.19 -2.34 7.68
N GLY A 187 -8.67 -1.70 6.65
CA GLY A 187 -8.70 -0.24 6.52
C GLY A 187 -8.46 0.21 5.09
N ALA A 188 -8.53 1.52 4.86
CA ALA A 188 -8.20 2.12 3.58
C ALA A 188 -7.66 3.53 3.73
N MET A 189 -6.73 3.88 2.84
CA MET A 189 -6.40 5.26 2.53
C MET A 189 -7.36 5.77 1.46
N THR A 190 -7.85 6.98 1.65
CA THR A 190 -8.54 7.77 0.62
C THR A 190 -7.81 9.06 0.38
N SER A 191 -7.76 9.51 -0.88
CA SER A 191 -7.08 10.75 -1.21
C SER A 191 -7.72 11.50 -2.37
N VAL A 192 -7.54 12.82 -2.35
CA VAL A 192 -7.61 13.69 -3.52
C VAL A 192 -6.30 14.47 -3.56
N VAL A 193 -5.51 14.24 -4.59
CA VAL A 193 -4.22 14.94 -4.78
C VAL A 193 -4.25 15.56 -6.18
N PRO A 194 -4.17 16.89 -6.31
CA PRO A 194 -4.20 17.54 -7.61
C PRO A 194 -3.06 17.12 -8.52
N ASP A 195 -3.28 17.26 -9.82
CA ASP A 195 -2.23 17.12 -10.83
C ASP A 195 -1.12 18.14 -10.58
N ARG A 196 0.10 17.66 -10.35
CA ARG A 196 1.28 18.48 -10.15
C ARG A 196 2.53 17.79 -10.70
N PHE A 197 3.33 18.56 -11.41
CA PHE A 197 4.63 18.14 -11.94
C PHE A 197 5.79 18.53 -11.01
N GLU A 198 5.60 19.64 -10.31
CA GLU A 198 6.55 20.24 -9.37
C GLU A 198 5.88 20.35 -7.99
N VAL A 199 6.71 20.31 -6.95
CA VAL A 199 6.30 20.52 -5.56
C VAL A 199 7.31 21.41 -4.89
N GLN A 200 6.85 22.20 -3.91
CA GLN A 200 7.74 23.03 -3.11
C GLN A 200 8.48 22.13 -2.11
N PRO A 201 9.83 22.05 -2.19
CA PRO A 201 10.59 21.27 -1.23
C PRO A 201 10.39 21.81 0.19
N THR A 202 10.19 20.91 1.13
CA THR A 202 10.19 21.25 2.55
C THR A 202 11.60 21.55 3.03
N LYS A 203 11.71 22.32 4.11
CA LYS A 203 12.98 22.52 4.82
C LYS A 203 13.25 21.36 5.77
N PRO A 204 14.51 21.01 6.06
CA PRO A 204 14.86 19.97 7.03
C PRO A 204 14.13 20.15 8.38
N GLY A 205 13.60 19.05 8.91
CA GLY A 205 12.78 19.04 10.11
C GLY A 205 13.39 18.25 11.27
N ARG A 206 12.53 17.54 12.01
CA ARG A 206 12.86 16.88 13.27
C ARG A 206 13.73 15.63 13.16
N ALA A 207 13.87 15.04 11.97
CA ALA A 207 14.69 13.85 11.77
C ALA A 207 16.08 14.18 11.20
N THR A 208 16.42 15.45 11.08
CA THR A 208 17.75 15.91 10.65
C THR A 208 18.86 15.23 11.47
N GLY A 209 19.77 14.56 10.79
CA GLY A 209 20.89 13.82 11.40
C GLY A 209 20.53 12.45 12.00
N ILE A 210 19.29 11.96 11.84
CA ILE A 210 18.88 10.62 12.26
C ILE A 210 19.08 9.64 11.11
N GLU A 211 19.68 8.48 11.39
CA GLU A 211 19.78 7.37 10.46
C GLU A 211 19.50 6.05 11.20
N LEU A 212 18.42 5.39 10.78
CA LEU A 212 17.98 4.11 11.31
C LEU A 212 18.83 2.97 10.73
N LYS A 213 19.14 1.98 11.55
CA LYS A 213 19.97 0.82 11.17
C LYS A 213 19.13 -0.27 10.52
N VAL A 214 18.48 0.07 9.41
CA VAL A 214 17.73 -0.88 8.58
C VAL A 214 18.73 -1.72 7.77
N PRO A 215 18.60 -3.06 7.74
CA PRO A 215 19.42 -3.90 6.88
C PRO A 215 19.25 -3.48 5.41
N ALA A 216 20.27 -3.74 4.60
CA ALA A 216 20.37 -3.24 3.24
C ALA A 216 20.50 -4.42 2.28
N TYR A 217 19.51 -4.61 1.40
CA TYR A 217 19.47 -5.71 0.44
C TYR A 217 19.33 -5.20 -0.99
N ALA A 218 20.13 -5.78 -1.89
CA ALA A 218 20.20 -5.42 -3.30
C ALA A 218 19.36 -6.37 -4.17
N GLN A 219 18.32 -5.84 -4.82
CA GLN A 219 17.42 -6.67 -5.62
C GLN A 219 18.10 -7.29 -6.85
N ASN A 220 19.10 -6.62 -7.44
CA ASN A 220 19.71 -7.11 -8.70
C ASN A 220 20.63 -8.32 -8.48
N LEU A 221 20.96 -8.67 -7.22
CA LEU A 221 21.63 -9.93 -6.90
C LEU A 221 20.80 -11.16 -7.30
N HIS A 222 19.47 -10.98 -7.40
CA HIS A 222 18.52 -12.04 -7.72
C HIS A 222 18.12 -12.09 -9.19
N LYS A 223 18.75 -11.29 -10.06
CA LYS A 223 18.39 -11.22 -11.48
C LYS A 223 18.45 -12.60 -12.15
N GLY A 224 17.36 -13.00 -12.80
CA GLY A 224 17.23 -14.29 -13.47
C GLY A 224 17.02 -15.48 -12.53
N GLN A 225 16.96 -15.27 -11.21
CA GLN A 225 16.67 -16.30 -10.22
C GLN A 225 15.17 -16.33 -9.92
N PHE A 226 14.58 -17.52 -9.79
CA PHE A 226 13.13 -17.69 -9.61
C PHE A 226 12.29 -16.90 -10.65
N PRO A 227 12.50 -17.16 -11.96
CA PRO A 227 11.92 -16.37 -13.04
C PRO A 227 10.39 -16.34 -13.05
N GLN A 228 9.73 -17.32 -12.42
CA GLN A 228 8.28 -17.37 -12.26
C GLN A 228 7.70 -16.23 -11.40
N TYR A 229 8.55 -15.46 -10.69
CA TYR A 229 8.13 -14.31 -9.91
C TYR A 229 8.62 -13.02 -10.59
N GLY A 230 8.26 -12.77 -11.84
CA GLY A 230 8.62 -11.54 -12.57
C GLY A 230 10.08 -11.45 -13.00
N GLY A 231 10.65 -12.56 -13.50
CA GLY A 231 12.00 -12.60 -14.09
C GLY A 231 13.18 -12.63 -13.10
N GLY A 232 12.89 -12.46 -11.80
CA GLY A 232 13.89 -12.49 -10.73
C GLY A 232 14.59 -11.14 -10.55
N GLY A 233 14.61 -10.61 -9.33
CA GLY A 233 15.36 -9.42 -8.92
C GLY A 233 14.92 -8.08 -9.54
N GLU A 234 14.84 -7.97 -10.87
CA GLU A 234 14.61 -6.71 -11.60
C GLU A 234 13.27 -6.05 -11.23
N ALA A 235 12.27 -6.85 -10.87
CA ALA A 235 10.95 -6.40 -10.45
C ALA A 235 10.67 -6.61 -8.95
N TRP A 236 11.71 -6.72 -8.11
CA TRP A 236 11.60 -7.07 -6.68
C TRP A 236 11.88 -5.90 -5.72
N CYS A 237 11.85 -4.65 -6.18
CA CYS A 237 12.10 -3.48 -5.34
C CYS A 237 11.17 -3.41 -4.11
N SER A 238 9.88 -3.73 -4.28
CA SER A 238 8.87 -3.71 -3.23
C SER A 238 9.08 -4.79 -2.15
N PRO A 239 9.20 -6.09 -2.49
CA PRO A 239 9.47 -7.13 -1.50
C PRO A 239 10.84 -6.96 -0.84
N THR A 240 11.87 -6.52 -1.59
CA THR A 240 13.19 -6.23 -1.01
C THR A 240 13.10 -5.13 0.04
N SER A 241 12.40 -4.03 -0.27
CA SER A 241 12.16 -2.92 0.67
C SER A 241 11.33 -3.34 1.89
N THR A 242 10.31 -4.16 1.66
CA THR A 242 9.43 -4.69 2.71
C THR A 242 10.20 -5.61 3.65
N GLU A 243 11.05 -6.50 3.12
CA GLU A 243 11.89 -7.39 3.92
C GLU A 243 12.93 -6.62 4.73
N MET A 244 13.57 -5.59 4.14
CA MET A 244 14.47 -4.70 4.89
C MET A 244 13.79 -4.10 6.14
N VAL A 245 12.55 -3.62 6.00
CA VAL A 245 11.79 -3.04 7.13
C VAL A 245 11.27 -4.13 8.09
N ALA A 246 10.88 -5.30 7.60
CA ALA A 246 10.46 -6.41 8.46
C ALA A 246 11.60 -6.89 9.36
N GLU A 247 12.80 -7.04 8.79
CA GLU A 247 13.99 -7.45 9.54
C GLU A 247 14.51 -6.38 10.49
N TYR A 248 14.35 -5.09 10.16
CA TYR A 248 14.60 -3.99 11.11
C TYR A 248 13.78 -4.16 12.41
N TRP A 249 12.58 -4.71 12.31
CA TRP A 249 11.73 -5.06 13.46
C TRP A 249 11.97 -6.48 14.01
N GLY A 250 13.04 -7.16 13.57
CA GLY A 250 13.41 -8.50 14.00
C GLY A 250 12.49 -9.60 13.48
N LYS A 251 11.74 -9.34 12.39
CA LYS A 251 10.86 -10.33 11.75
C LYS A 251 11.47 -10.79 10.44
N LYS A 252 11.90 -12.06 10.41
CA LYS A 252 12.46 -12.71 9.23
C LYS A 252 11.80 -14.05 8.95
N PRO A 253 11.79 -14.55 7.70
CA PRO A 253 11.50 -15.95 7.40
C PRO A 253 12.41 -16.89 8.20
N SER A 254 11.85 -18.01 8.67
CA SER A 254 12.65 -19.06 9.31
C SER A 254 13.38 -19.91 8.27
N ALA A 255 14.43 -20.61 8.70
CA ALA A 255 15.17 -21.51 7.81
C ALA A 255 14.29 -22.63 7.25
N GLU A 256 13.29 -23.08 8.01
CA GLU A 256 12.31 -24.09 7.57
C GLU A 256 11.40 -23.53 6.46
N GLU A 257 10.90 -22.31 6.62
CA GLU A 257 10.09 -21.62 5.60
C GLU A 257 10.86 -21.39 4.29
N MET A 258 12.17 -21.18 4.38
CA MET A 258 13.06 -20.99 3.23
C MET A 258 13.66 -22.29 2.69
N SER A 259 13.26 -23.47 3.19
CA SER A 259 13.87 -24.75 2.81
C SER A 259 13.71 -25.15 1.33
N TRP A 260 12.79 -24.50 0.60
CA TRP A 260 12.61 -24.66 -0.84
C TRP A 260 13.64 -23.87 -1.67
N ILE A 261 14.39 -22.96 -1.04
CA ILE A 261 15.44 -22.16 -1.68
C ILE A 261 16.76 -22.94 -1.63
N PRO A 262 17.52 -23.03 -2.74
CA PRO A 262 18.80 -23.74 -2.77
C PRO A 262 19.79 -23.28 -1.69
N ALA A 263 20.51 -24.23 -1.09
CA ALA A 263 21.56 -23.91 -0.12
C ALA A 263 22.64 -23.01 -0.77
N GLY A 264 23.09 -21.98 -0.04
CA GLY A 264 24.08 -21.03 -0.53
C GLY A 264 23.52 -19.91 -1.43
N TYR A 265 22.20 -19.84 -1.62
CA TYR A 265 21.54 -18.71 -2.28
C TYR A 265 21.79 -17.41 -1.48
N VAL A 266 22.08 -16.32 -2.18
CA VAL A 266 22.30 -15.00 -1.60
C VAL A 266 20.98 -14.40 -1.16
N ASP A 267 20.91 -13.84 0.05
CA ASP A 267 19.72 -13.20 0.63
C ASP A 267 18.40 -13.95 0.36
N PRO A 268 18.28 -15.22 0.81
CA PRO A 268 17.11 -16.05 0.53
C PRO A 268 15.79 -15.44 1.04
N GLN A 269 15.85 -14.59 2.07
CA GLN A 269 14.72 -13.83 2.58
C GLN A 269 14.09 -12.90 1.53
N VAL A 270 14.87 -12.36 0.59
CA VAL A 270 14.36 -11.50 -0.48
C VAL A 270 13.57 -12.32 -1.50
N ALA A 271 14.09 -13.49 -1.90
CA ALA A 271 13.37 -14.41 -2.78
C ALA A 271 12.10 -14.97 -2.09
N PHE A 272 12.17 -15.20 -0.78
CA PHE A 272 11.00 -15.54 0.02
C PHE A 272 9.97 -14.42 0.00
N ALA A 273 10.33 -13.18 0.33
CA ALA A 273 9.42 -12.05 0.27
C ALA A 273 8.79 -11.90 -1.13
N ALA A 274 9.58 -12.01 -2.21
CA ALA A 274 9.09 -11.93 -3.58
C ALA A 274 8.01 -12.98 -3.89
N ARG A 275 8.25 -14.26 -3.55
CA ARG A 275 7.23 -15.32 -3.68
C ARG A 275 5.98 -15.01 -2.84
N TYR A 276 6.14 -14.40 -1.67
CA TYR A 276 5.06 -14.13 -0.71
C TYR A 276 4.40 -12.75 -0.89
N THR A 277 4.76 -12.00 -1.93
CA THR A 277 4.06 -10.76 -2.34
C THR A 277 3.69 -10.72 -3.82
N TYR A 278 4.09 -11.72 -4.60
CA TYR A 278 3.75 -11.78 -6.03
C TYR A 278 2.24 -11.82 -6.25
N ASP A 279 1.79 -11.00 -7.19
CA ASP A 279 0.44 -10.84 -7.69
C ASP A 279 0.39 -11.40 -9.12
N HIS A 280 -0.41 -12.46 -9.32
CA HIS A 280 -0.44 -13.21 -10.56
C HIS A 280 -1.15 -12.50 -11.72
N ALA A 281 -2.15 -11.66 -11.46
CA ALA A 281 -2.78 -10.87 -12.52
C ALA A 281 -1.90 -9.68 -12.93
N TYR A 282 -1.27 -9.03 -11.93
CA TYR A 282 -0.32 -7.94 -12.19
C TYR A 282 1.01 -8.42 -12.80
N ASP A 283 1.33 -9.72 -12.71
CA ASP A 283 2.63 -10.30 -13.10
C ASP A 283 3.80 -9.59 -12.41
N GLY A 284 3.68 -9.33 -11.11
CA GLY A 284 4.68 -8.56 -10.40
C GLY A 284 4.52 -8.55 -8.89
N THR A 285 5.50 -7.96 -8.21
CA THR A 285 5.51 -7.83 -6.75
C THR A 285 5.13 -6.43 -6.27
N GLY A 286 4.67 -5.59 -7.21
CA GLY A 286 4.39 -4.17 -7.02
C GLY A 286 3.03 -3.84 -6.41
N ASN A 287 2.17 -4.83 -6.14
CA ASN A 287 0.91 -4.62 -5.42
C ASN A 287 1.21 -4.20 -3.97
N TRP A 288 0.91 -2.94 -3.61
CA TRP A 288 1.36 -2.36 -2.34
C TRP A 288 0.69 -3.01 -1.13
N PRO A 289 -0.65 -3.23 -1.11
CA PRO A 289 -1.31 -3.95 -0.02
C PRO A 289 -0.78 -5.37 0.19
N PHE A 290 -0.38 -6.09 -0.86
CA PHE A 290 0.17 -7.45 -0.70
C PHE A 290 1.48 -7.46 0.10
N ASN A 291 2.32 -6.43 -0.08
CA ASN A 291 3.56 -6.26 0.67
C ASN A 291 3.29 -5.97 2.16
N THR A 292 2.35 -5.07 2.47
CA THR A 292 1.99 -4.78 3.87
C THR A 292 1.27 -5.96 4.54
N ALA A 293 0.45 -6.71 3.80
CA ALA A 293 -0.17 -7.94 4.28
C ALA A 293 0.86 -9.06 4.53
N TYR A 294 1.89 -9.17 3.69
CA TYR A 294 3.03 -10.06 3.92
C TYR A 294 3.74 -9.71 5.23
N ALA A 295 4.14 -8.45 5.41
CA ALA A 295 4.77 -8.00 6.66
C ALA A 295 3.87 -8.30 7.88
N ALA A 296 2.57 -8.08 7.75
CA ALA A 296 1.61 -8.38 8.81
C ALA A 296 1.52 -9.87 9.16
N SER A 297 1.62 -10.76 8.16
CA SER A 297 1.67 -12.21 8.38
C SER A 297 2.86 -12.64 9.23
N ARG A 298 3.94 -11.83 9.27
CA ARG A 298 5.13 -12.01 10.11
C ARG A 298 4.98 -11.45 11.54
N GLY A 299 3.78 -10.97 11.90
CA GLY A 299 3.50 -10.40 13.22
C GLY A 299 3.86 -8.92 13.34
N LEU A 300 3.82 -8.19 12.22
CA LEU A 300 3.86 -6.73 12.19
C LEU A 300 2.46 -6.16 11.93
N ARG A 301 2.38 -4.84 11.93
CA ARG A 301 1.23 -4.08 11.45
C ARG A 301 1.66 -3.30 10.21
N GLY A 302 0.95 -3.47 9.10
CA GLY A 302 1.23 -2.76 7.85
C GLY A 302 0.00 -2.06 7.30
N HIS A 303 0.19 -0.91 6.66
CA HIS A 303 -0.83 -0.29 5.80
C HIS A 303 -0.22 0.66 4.78
N ILE A 304 -1.00 0.93 3.72
CA ILE A 304 -0.68 1.91 2.69
C ILE A 304 -1.34 3.24 3.04
N THR A 305 -0.58 4.32 2.87
CA THR A 305 -1.10 5.68 2.96
C THR A 305 -0.41 6.59 1.94
N ARG A 306 -0.80 7.86 1.91
CA ARG A 306 0.00 8.95 1.35
C ARG A 306 0.46 9.85 2.48
N LEU A 307 1.63 10.44 2.34
CA LEU A 307 2.10 11.50 3.23
C LEU A 307 2.15 12.81 2.45
N HIS A 308 1.92 13.93 3.13
CA HIS A 308 1.84 15.27 2.54
C HIS A 308 3.21 15.86 2.18
N SER A 309 4.28 15.43 2.86
CA SER A 309 5.63 15.96 2.63
C SER A 309 6.71 15.13 3.31
N LEU A 310 7.98 15.44 3.03
CA LEU A 310 9.10 14.89 3.80
C LEU A 310 9.03 15.30 5.27
N ASN A 311 8.49 16.48 5.60
CA ASN A 311 8.29 16.86 7.00
C ASN A 311 7.35 15.89 7.73
N GLU A 312 6.33 15.37 7.04
CA GLU A 312 5.50 14.33 7.62
C GLU A 312 6.24 12.99 7.72
N LEU A 313 7.03 12.62 6.71
CA LEU A 313 7.87 11.41 6.75
C LEU A 313 8.90 11.46 7.91
N GLU A 314 9.53 12.61 8.13
CA GLU A 314 10.44 12.86 9.24
C GLU A 314 9.80 12.57 10.60
N ASN A 315 8.47 12.67 10.68
CA ASN A 315 7.74 12.32 11.89
C ASN A 315 7.85 10.84 12.26
N TYR A 316 7.89 9.97 11.26
CA TYR A 316 8.08 8.54 11.42
C TYR A 316 9.53 8.21 11.73
N ILE A 317 10.48 8.79 10.97
CA ILE A 317 11.91 8.56 11.20
C ILE A 317 12.34 9.00 12.60
N ALA A 318 11.88 10.15 13.07
CA ALA A 318 12.15 10.62 14.44
C ALA A 318 11.56 9.72 15.54
N ARG A 319 10.59 8.87 15.20
CA ARG A 319 10.01 7.84 16.08
C ARG A 319 10.66 6.47 15.89
N GLY A 320 11.71 6.37 15.08
CA GLY A 320 12.39 5.11 14.79
C GLY A 320 11.65 4.22 13.79
N ILE A 321 10.76 4.77 12.97
CA ILE A 321 9.97 4.03 11.97
C ILE A 321 10.53 4.36 10.58
N PRO A 322 11.17 3.40 9.89
CA PRO A 322 11.53 3.54 8.48
C PRO A 322 10.27 3.65 7.63
N VAL A 323 10.35 4.40 6.52
CA VAL A 323 9.20 4.60 5.63
C VAL A 323 9.55 4.11 4.24
N ILE A 324 8.74 3.19 3.72
CA ILE A 324 8.87 2.73 2.33
C ILE A 324 8.14 3.73 1.44
N THR A 325 8.76 4.19 0.36
CA THR A 325 8.22 5.20 -0.56
C THR A 325 8.22 4.70 -2.00
N SER A 326 7.16 5.02 -2.73
CA SER A 326 7.09 4.80 -4.18
C SER A 326 7.71 5.96 -4.95
N GLN A 327 8.48 5.65 -6.00
CA GLN A 327 9.26 6.59 -6.78
C GLN A 327 9.06 6.39 -8.28
N SER A 328 9.11 7.48 -9.04
CA SER A 328 9.10 7.45 -10.51
C SER A 328 9.85 8.65 -11.07
N PHE A 329 10.91 8.40 -11.85
CA PHE A 329 11.84 9.45 -12.27
C PHE A 329 12.65 9.09 -13.51
N LEU A 330 13.09 10.09 -14.25
CA LEU A 330 14.15 9.98 -15.24
C LEU A 330 15.51 10.03 -14.54
N ALA A 331 16.54 9.42 -15.14
CA ALA A 331 17.88 9.40 -14.57
C ALA A 331 18.46 10.79 -14.28
N SER A 332 18.01 11.82 -14.99
CA SER A 332 18.41 13.21 -14.79
C SER A 332 17.69 13.93 -13.65
N GLU A 333 16.70 13.31 -13.01
CA GLU A 333 15.86 13.96 -11.99
C GLU A 333 16.28 13.62 -10.55
N LEU A 334 17.10 12.58 -10.36
CA LEU A 334 17.60 12.14 -9.07
C LEU A 334 19.11 11.90 -9.16
N ASP A 335 19.89 12.89 -8.73
CA ASP A 335 21.35 12.81 -8.79
C ASP A 335 21.85 11.68 -7.89
N GLY A 336 22.83 10.91 -8.39
CA GLY A 336 23.43 9.80 -7.67
C GLY A 336 22.73 8.45 -7.86
N ALA A 337 21.48 8.41 -8.34
CA ALA A 337 20.78 7.15 -8.58
C ALA A 337 21.41 6.34 -9.73
N GLY A 338 21.80 7.02 -10.82
CA GLY A 338 22.48 6.38 -11.96
C GLY A 338 21.56 5.58 -12.90
N TYR A 339 20.25 5.62 -12.70
CA TYR A 339 19.23 4.99 -13.55
C TYR A 339 17.93 5.82 -13.54
N GLY A 340 16.99 5.49 -14.43
CA GLY A 340 15.63 6.02 -14.41
C GLY A 340 14.61 4.89 -14.36
N THR A 341 13.39 5.18 -13.92
CA THR A 341 12.34 4.18 -13.70
C THR A 341 10.92 4.74 -13.88
N SER A 342 10.00 3.90 -14.38
CA SER A 342 8.56 4.18 -14.37
C SER A 342 7.91 3.94 -13.02
N GLY A 343 8.52 3.13 -12.16
CA GLY A 343 8.05 2.81 -10.81
C GLY A 343 9.13 2.07 -10.04
N HIS A 344 9.40 2.50 -8.82
CA HIS A 344 10.42 1.91 -7.96
C HIS A 344 10.08 2.12 -6.49
N ILE A 345 10.53 1.22 -5.63
CA ILE A 345 10.27 1.27 -4.20
C ILE A 345 11.61 1.38 -3.48
N MET A 346 11.71 2.36 -2.57
CA MET A 346 12.88 2.60 -1.72
C MET A 346 12.46 2.68 -0.25
N VAL A 347 13.40 2.48 0.67
CA VAL A 347 13.17 2.71 2.11
C VAL A 347 13.90 3.98 2.52
N VAL A 348 13.16 5.01 2.95
CA VAL A 348 13.79 6.14 3.66
C VAL A 348 14.13 5.69 5.06
N VAL A 349 15.43 5.75 5.38
CA VAL A 349 15.99 5.30 6.67
C VAL A 349 16.48 6.46 7.52
N GLY A 350 16.54 7.68 6.97
CA GLY A 350 17.12 8.79 7.69
C GLY A 350 17.24 10.07 6.89
N PHE A 351 17.85 11.07 7.53
CA PHE A 351 18.23 12.33 6.94
C PHE A 351 19.63 12.73 7.40
N THR A 352 20.41 13.34 6.51
CA THR A 352 21.74 13.88 6.86
C THR A 352 21.59 15.09 7.78
N LYS A 353 22.71 15.62 8.28
CA LYS A 353 22.71 16.88 9.07
C LYS A 353 22.25 18.10 8.27
N ASP A 354 22.41 18.05 6.96
CA ASP A 354 21.95 19.09 6.03
C ASP A 354 20.51 18.85 5.57
N GLY A 355 19.92 17.71 5.95
CA GLY A 355 18.53 17.33 5.70
C GLY A 355 18.26 16.65 4.37
N ASP A 356 19.31 16.18 3.70
CA ASP A 356 19.22 15.30 2.53
C ASP A 356 18.71 13.90 2.94
N VAL A 357 18.01 13.24 2.03
CA VAL A 357 17.34 11.97 2.29
C VAL A 357 18.34 10.84 2.26
N ILE A 358 18.41 10.04 3.34
CA ILE A 358 19.15 8.78 3.36
C ILE A 358 18.16 7.66 3.05
N ALA A 359 18.35 6.99 1.92
CA ALA A 359 17.47 5.92 1.46
C ALA A 359 18.24 4.64 1.17
N ASN A 360 17.69 3.50 1.57
CA ASN A 360 18.09 2.20 1.06
C ASN A 360 17.35 2.00 -0.28
N ASP A 361 18.10 2.13 -1.37
CA ASP A 361 17.66 1.93 -2.74
C ASP A 361 18.06 0.52 -3.20
N PRO A 362 17.10 -0.41 -3.34
CA PRO A 362 17.42 -1.80 -3.65
C PRO A 362 17.89 -2.00 -5.10
N ALA A 363 17.77 -1.03 -6.01
CA ALA A 363 18.10 -1.16 -7.44
C ALA A 363 19.61 -1.15 -7.75
N THR A 364 20.37 -1.94 -7.00
CA THR A 364 21.82 -2.10 -7.14
C THR A 364 22.19 -3.59 -7.18
N SER A 365 23.42 -3.90 -7.59
CA SER A 365 23.95 -5.27 -7.68
C SER A 365 24.92 -5.63 -6.55
N SER A 366 24.83 -4.94 -5.41
CA SER A 366 25.61 -5.24 -4.19
C SER A 366 25.03 -4.52 -2.99
N ASP A 367 24.93 -5.19 -1.84
CA ASP A 367 24.28 -4.65 -0.63
C ASP A 367 24.97 -3.40 -0.07
N ASP A 368 26.29 -3.32 -0.20
CA ASP A 368 27.09 -2.17 0.23
C ASP A 368 26.77 -0.88 -0.54
N ARG A 369 26.09 -0.98 -1.69
CA ARG A 369 25.67 0.15 -2.54
C ARG A 369 24.19 0.51 -2.39
N VAL A 370 23.46 -0.18 -1.52
CA VAL A 370 22.01 0.06 -1.33
C VAL A 370 21.77 1.40 -0.63
N ARG A 371 22.60 1.75 0.36
CA ARG A 371 22.48 3.02 1.09
C ARG A 371 22.94 4.19 0.23
N ASN A 372 22.01 5.07 -0.13
CA ASN A 372 22.26 6.29 -0.91
C ASN A 372 21.83 7.55 -0.14
N VAL A 373 22.44 8.69 -0.50
CA VAL A 373 22.05 10.01 -0.02
C VAL A 373 21.58 10.83 -1.21
N TYR A 374 20.32 11.23 -1.20
CA TYR A 374 19.69 11.98 -2.27
C TYR A 374 19.37 13.40 -1.82
N LYS A 375 19.54 14.35 -2.74
CA LYS A 375 19.17 15.74 -2.48
C LYS A 375 17.69 15.81 -2.12
N ARG A 376 17.38 16.55 -1.05
CA ARG A 376 16.03 16.62 -0.50
C ARG A 376 14.98 17.06 -1.53
N ASP A 377 15.27 18.11 -2.26
CA ASP A 377 14.38 18.70 -3.25
C ASP A 377 14.08 17.74 -4.42
N GLN A 378 15.10 17.05 -4.91
CA GLN A 378 14.97 16.05 -5.96
C GLN A 378 14.11 14.88 -5.49
N PHE A 379 14.42 14.30 -4.32
CA PHE A 379 13.71 13.16 -3.78
C PHE A 379 12.25 13.49 -3.45
N GLU A 380 12.00 14.62 -2.78
CA GLU A 380 10.64 15.06 -2.46
C GLU A 380 9.83 15.31 -3.73
N LYS A 381 10.46 15.89 -4.76
CA LYS A 381 9.79 16.11 -6.04
C LYS A 381 9.30 14.84 -6.69
N ILE A 382 10.19 13.87 -6.87
CA ILE A 382 9.86 12.64 -7.59
C ILE A 382 8.85 11.78 -6.82
N TRP A 383 8.84 11.90 -5.48
CA TRP A 383 7.91 11.19 -4.60
C TRP A 383 6.53 11.84 -4.57
N GLN A 384 6.47 13.17 -4.43
CA GLN A 384 5.20 13.88 -4.16
C GLN A 384 4.43 14.30 -5.41
N ARG A 385 5.07 14.37 -6.59
CA ARG A 385 4.36 14.72 -7.82
C ARG A 385 3.38 13.61 -8.24
N THR A 386 2.25 14.02 -8.81
CA THR A 386 1.21 13.13 -9.35
C THR A 386 1.28 13.00 -10.86
N LYS A 387 2.03 13.89 -11.52
CA LYS A 387 2.33 13.83 -12.95
C LYS A 387 3.82 13.99 -13.20
N ARG A 388 4.31 13.39 -14.29
CA ARG A 388 5.68 13.56 -14.76
C ARG A 388 5.76 13.47 -16.28
N TYR A 389 6.85 14.00 -16.83
CA TYR A 389 7.20 13.76 -18.23
C TYR A 389 8.03 12.47 -18.36
N ARG A 390 7.73 11.68 -19.39
CA ARG A 390 8.59 10.59 -19.86
C ARG A 390 9.73 11.18 -20.71
N ALA A 391 10.70 10.34 -21.06
CA ALA A 391 11.83 10.73 -21.90
C ALA A 391 11.40 11.23 -23.29
N ASP A 392 10.26 10.74 -23.80
CA ASP A 392 9.66 11.17 -25.06
C ASP A 392 8.78 12.43 -24.95
N GLY A 393 8.70 13.04 -23.76
CA GLY A 393 7.88 14.22 -23.49
C GLY A 393 6.40 13.94 -23.19
N SER A 394 5.94 12.68 -23.27
CA SER A 394 4.57 12.31 -22.90
C SER A 394 4.34 12.40 -21.39
N VAL A 395 3.10 12.65 -20.97
CA VAL A 395 2.74 12.72 -19.54
C VAL A 395 2.42 11.32 -18.98
N ALA A 396 2.96 11.03 -17.80
CA ALA A 396 2.71 9.83 -17.01
C ALA A 396 2.21 10.20 -15.60
N GLY A 397 1.65 9.21 -14.90
CA GLY A 397 1.39 9.32 -13.46
C GLY A 397 2.70 9.36 -12.66
N GLY A 398 2.64 10.02 -11.51
CA GLY A 398 3.66 9.99 -10.47
C GLY A 398 3.13 9.39 -9.17
N PRO A 399 4.00 9.13 -8.17
CA PRO A 399 3.62 8.40 -6.98
C PRO A 399 2.65 9.17 -6.07
N GLY A 400 2.68 10.51 -6.06
CA GLY A 400 1.78 11.35 -5.26
C GLY A 400 1.90 11.14 -3.74
N GLY A 401 3.09 10.79 -3.24
CA GLY A 401 3.33 10.65 -1.80
C GLY A 401 3.01 9.27 -1.20
N ILE A 402 2.77 8.23 -2.02
CA ILE A 402 2.51 6.87 -1.52
C ILE A 402 3.63 6.40 -0.58
N ALA A 403 3.22 5.84 0.55
CA ALA A 403 4.09 5.35 1.60
C ALA A 403 3.53 4.07 2.24
N TYR A 404 4.42 3.15 2.63
CA TYR A 404 4.06 1.98 3.43
C TYR A 404 4.52 2.23 4.85
N ILE A 405 3.61 2.07 5.80
CA ILE A 405 3.89 2.20 7.21
C ILE A 405 3.84 0.80 7.82
N ILE A 406 5.00 0.32 8.26
CA ILE A 406 5.16 -1.01 8.88
C ILE A 406 5.77 -0.81 10.27
N THR A 407 5.04 -1.26 11.29
CA THR A 407 5.42 -1.14 12.70
C THR A 407 5.23 -2.47 13.44
N PRO A 408 5.77 -2.62 14.67
CA PRO A 408 5.33 -3.68 15.56
C PRO A 408 3.79 -3.67 15.74
N ALA A 409 3.21 -4.86 15.92
CA ALA A 409 1.77 -5.08 16.00
C ALA A 409 1.13 -4.66 17.33
#